data_AF-A0A8A1MQ52-F1
#
_entry.id   AF-A0A8A1MQ52-F1
#
_cell.length_a   1.000
_cell.length_b   1.000
_cell.length_c   1.000
_cell.angle_alpha   90.00
_cell.angle_beta   90.00
_cell.angle_gamma   90.00
#
_symmetry.space_group_name_H-M   'P 1'
#
loop_
_entity.id
_entity.type
_entity.pdbx_description
1 polymer ?
#
loop_
_entity_poly.entity_id
_entity_poly.type
_entity_poly.pdbx_seq_one_letter_code
_entity_poly.pdbx_strand_id
1 'polypeptide(L)'
;MHPHNSDELPAKINILTLNCWGLKYISEYRRERLIEIGKRIALSENTPHIVGLQECWSREDYHNIRRETREILPYGKFYFSGIFGGGLAILSKWPIEESTMHTYPLNGRPSAIFRGDWYVGKGVACARIRIGPAAADIVDVFCTHLHAPYEREPRDSYICHRTAQAWEIAKLMKAAAEKGHLVVGLGDFNMLPQSFAHRLITSHAPVKDVWGYLHPDSSIGAAIDSAEMNRKKPVPSADFNISENGATCDSILNTWRWSKSQQKRLKREGPMPVDGQRPDPLAKRLDYIFVGDGSFSNPPPLRKWDIESARVCMLERHPHLHCSLSDHFGVEATIKLDIAKEADDGDEGPSSFLPIQKHVESSLSRSPAGEADLITAENAENSSPPSQANAAVARQQQQATLTADTYDQILYVISDYCARERFHRRLRFFFFFFSFLVFIGCMIGVCCLFVSSELRALNEFEWEIRNARRIVLGLGLDIEEEQRSPNPTQRG
;
A
#
# COMPACT_ATOMS: atom_id res chain seq x y z
N MET A 1 11.01 28.14 -23.85
CA MET A 1 12.05 27.12 -23.56
C MET A 1 11.44 25.78 -23.92
N HIS A 2 11.79 25.21 -25.07
CA HIS A 2 11.36 23.86 -25.41
C HIS A 2 12.02 22.89 -24.42
N PRO A 3 11.29 21.88 -23.89
CA PRO A 3 11.92 20.88 -23.04
C PRO A 3 12.98 20.17 -23.88
N HIS A 4 14.23 20.22 -23.43
CA HIS A 4 15.28 19.38 -23.99
C HIS A 4 14.85 17.93 -23.70
N ASN A 5 14.40 17.22 -24.74
CA ASN A 5 14.35 15.76 -24.68
C ASN A 5 15.79 15.27 -24.43
N SER A 6 15.96 14.18 -23.69
CA SER A 6 17.31 13.64 -23.52
C SER A 6 17.86 13.21 -24.88
N ASP A 7 19.07 13.68 -25.18
CA ASP A 7 19.74 13.41 -26.45
C ASP A 7 20.10 11.92 -26.61
N GLU A 8 20.16 11.19 -25.50
CA GLU A 8 20.47 9.75 -25.45
C GLU A 8 19.54 9.00 -24.48
N LEU A 9 19.35 7.70 -24.76
CA LEU A 9 18.67 6.77 -23.87
C LEU A 9 19.61 6.42 -22.69
N PRO A 10 19.16 6.50 -21.42
CA PRO A 10 20.03 6.25 -20.28
C PRO A 10 20.44 4.78 -20.20
N ALA A 11 21.71 4.53 -19.88
CA ALA A 11 22.20 3.19 -19.56
C ALA A 11 21.67 2.66 -18.22
N LYS A 12 21.28 3.56 -17.29
CA LYS A 12 20.76 3.21 -15.96
C LYS A 12 19.62 4.13 -15.52
N ILE A 13 18.64 3.58 -14.81
CA ILE A 13 17.55 4.34 -14.20
C ILE A 13 17.52 4.03 -12.70
N ASN A 14 17.63 5.08 -11.89
CA ASN A 14 17.50 5.02 -10.44
C ASN A 14 16.06 5.39 -10.06
N ILE A 15 15.40 4.52 -9.31
CA ILE A 15 13.99 4.62 -8.94
C ILE A 15 13.91 4.64 -7.42
N LEU A 16 13.15 5.58 -6.87
CA LEU A 16 12.88 5.69 -5.43
C LEU A 16 11.39 5.68 -5.17
N THR A 17 10.96 5.02 -4.10
CA THR A 17 9.63 5.23 -3.56
C THR A 17 9.60 5.39 -2.04
N LEU A 18 8.69 6.23 -1.55
CA LEU A 18 8.56 6.54 -0.13
C LEU A 18 7.11 6.95 0.22
N ASN A 19 6.51 6.25 1.17
CA ASN A 19 5.38 6.77 1.92
C ASN A 19 5.87 7.87 2.88
N CYS A 20 5.43 9.12 2.68
CA CYS A 20 5.92 10.30 3.40
C CYS A 20 5.27 10.52 4.78
N TRP A 21 4.18 9.80 5.08
CA TRP A 21 3.37 9.99 6.28
C TRP A 21 3.04 11.47 6.54
N GLY A 22 2.44 12.12 5.54
CA GLY A 22 2.16 13.56 5.50
C GLY A 22 0.73 13.96 5.91
N LEU A 23 0.05 13.18 6.75
CA LEU A 23 -1.35 13.42 7.13
C LEU A 23 -1.50 14.76 7.87
N LYS A 24 -2.32 15.66 7.32
CA LYS A 24 -2.57 16.97 7.94
C LYS A 24 -3.23 16.78 9.31
N TYR A 25 -2.72 17.47 10.33
CA TYR A 25 -3.16 17.41 11.74
C TYR A 25 -2.87 16.11 12.51
N ILE A 26 -2.45 15.03 11.85
CA ILE A 26 -2.13 13.75 12.51
C ILE A 26 -0.60 13.56 12.59
N SER A 27 0.09 13.79 11.48
CA SER A 27 1.52 13.55 11.37
C SER A 27 2.32 14.60 12.14
N GLU A 28 3.07 14.17 13.16
CA GLU A 28 3.90 15.05 13.98
C GLU A 28 5.09 15.60 13.17
N TYR A 29 5.43 16.86 13.38
CA TYR A 29 6.48 17.62 12.67
C TYR A 29 6.41 17.51 11.14
N ARG A 30 5.18 17.43 10.60
CA ARG A 30 4.94 17.16 9.17
C ARG A 30 5.79 18.05 8.25
N ARG A 31 5.71 19.37 8.44
CA ARG A 31 6.34 20.33 7.53
C ARG A 31 7.85 20.20 7.53
N GLU A 32 8.45 20.11 8.72
CA GLU A 32 9.89 19.96 8.92
C GLU A 32 10.39 18.65 8.31
N ARG A 33 9.69 17.53 8.56
CA ARG A 33 10.04 16.23 7.99
C ARG A 33 9.93 16.22 6.46
N LEU A 34 8.87 16.76 5.88
CA LEU A 34 8.69 16.71 4.42
C LEU A 34 9.66 17.64 3.67
N ILE A 35 10.09 18.75 4.28
CA ILE A 35 11.21 19.54 3.76
C ILE A 35 12.50 18.71 3.80
N GLU A 36 12.78 18.05 4.92
CA GLU A 36 13.98 17.22 5.06
C GLU A 36 13.98 16.03 4.09
N ILE A 37 12.83 15.38 3.85
CA ILE A 37 12.68 14.35 2.81
C ILE A 37 13.13 14.90 1.45
N GLY A 38 12.67 16.10 1.06
CA GLY A 38 13.09 16.73 -0.19
C GLY A 38 14.61 16.93 -0.27
N LYS A 39 15.25 17.37 0.82
CA LYS A 39 16.70 17.53 0.90
C LYS A 39 17.44 16.21 0.78
N ARG A 40 16.97 15.14 1.44
CA ARG A 40 17.60 13.80 1.35
C ARG A 40 17.49 13.20 -0.04
N ILE A 41 16.37 13.40 -0.72
CA ILE A 41 16.23 13.01 -2.13
C ILE A 41 17.25 13.77 -2.99
N ALA A 42 17.38 15.09 -2.79
CA ALA A 42 18.29 15.94 -3.55
C ALA A 42 19.78 15.63 -3.31
N LEU A 43 20.13 15.17 -2.09
CA LEU A 43 21.49 14.87 -1.67
C LEU A 43 21.83 13.37 -1.71
N SER A 44 20.95 12.52 -2.26
CA SER A 44 21.18 11.07 -2.31
C SER A 44 22.41 10.76 -3.17
N GLU A 45 23.32 9.94 -2.63
CA GLU A 45 24.51 9.46 -3.33
C GLU A 45 24.14 8.71 -4.62
N ASN A 46 23.03 7.96 -4.60
CA ASN A 46 22.45 7.37 -5.80
C ASN A 46 21.32 8.27 -6.30
N THR A 47 21.69 9.36 -6.97
CA THR A 47 20.73 10.37 -7.41
C THR A 47 19.54 9.73 -8.15
N PRO A 48 18.31 9.86 -7.65
CA PRO A 48 17.16 9.21 -8.26
C PRO A 48 16.77 9.92 -9.56
N HIS A 49 16.28 9.15 -10.52
CA HIS A 49 15.75 9.65 -11.79
C HIS A 49 14.22 9.66 -11.83
N ILE A 50 13.60 8.74 -11.11
CA ILE A 50 12.14 8.65 -10.94
C ILE A 50 11.86 8.47 -9.45
N VAL A 51 10.96 9.29 -8.90
CA VAL A 51 10.55 9.22 -7.49
C VAL A 51 9.03 9.14 -7.43
N GLY A 52 8.49 8.15 -6.73
CA GLY A 52 7.08 8.13 -6.39
C GLY A 52 6.83 8.24 -4.89
N LEU A 53 5.98 9.18 -4.52
CA LEU A 53 5.67 9.51 -3.14
C LEU A 53 4.22 9.16 -2.83
N GLN A 54 4.00 8.54 -1.67
CA GLN A 54 2.67 8.28 -1.09
C GLN A 54 2.48 9.12 0.16
N GLU A 55 1.21 9.31 0.56
CA GLU A 55 0.82 10.17 1.68
C GLU A 55 1.37 11.60 1.64
N CYS A 56 1.68 12.10 0.44
CA CYS A 56 1.92 13.52 0.22
C CYS A 56 0.56 14.20 0.02
N TRP A 57 -0.12 14.54 1.12
CA TRP A 57 -1.53 14.97 1.06
C TRP A 57 -1.71 16.44 0.69
N SER A 58 -0.79 17.32 1.10
CA SER A 58 -0.95 18.76 0.91
C SER A 58 -0.12 19.28 -0.26
N ARG A 59 -0.67 20.27 -0.97
CA ARG A 59 0.04 20.95 -2.07
C ARG A 59 1.25 21.75 -1.56
N GLU A 60 1.19 22.25 -0.32
CA GLU A 60 2.33 22.93 0.32
C GLU A 60 3.49 21.95 0.51
N ASP A 61 3.22 20.77 1.06
CA ASP A 61 4.25 19.77 1.31
C ASP A 61 4.86 19.26 -0.01
N TYR A 62 4.03 19.03 -1.04
CA TYR A 62 4.50 18.72 -2.39
C TYR A 62 5.43 19.81 -2.94
N HIS A 63 5.06 21.08 -2.80
CA HIS A 63 5.89 22.20 -3.27
C HIS A 63 7.19 22.35 -2.50
N ASN A 64 7.19 22.03 -1.20
CA ASN A 64 8.41 22.00 -0.39
C ASN A 64 9.37 20.94 -0.92
N ILE A 65 8.91 19.71 -1.15
CA ILE A 65 9.73 18.64 -1.74
C ILE A 65 10.23 19.06 -3.13
N ARG A 66 9.35 19.56 -3.99
CA ARG A 66 9.69 20.03 -5.35
C ARG A 66 10.76 21.11 -5.35
N ARG A 67 10.73 22.03 -4.38
CA ARG A 67 11.72 23.12 -4.28
C ARG A 67 13.12 22.55 -4.06
N GLU A 68 13.26 21.58 -3.17
CA GLU A 68 14.55 20.96 -2.84
C GLU A 68 15.05 20.05 -3.98
N THR A 69 14.14 19.35 -4.68
CA THR A 69 14.53 18.36 -5.71
C THR A 69 14.60 18.91 -7.13
N ARG A 70 14.28 20.19 -7.37
CA ARG A 70 14.06 20.73 -8.73
C ARG A 70 15.27 20.62 -9.66
N GLU A 71 16.47 20.62 -9.12
CA GLU A 71 17.71 20.60 -9.92
C GLU A 71 17.96 19.20 -10.52
N ILE A 72 17.59 18.13 -9.81
CA ILE A 72 17.78 16.74 -10.25
C ILE A 72 16.50 16.12 -10.84
N LEU A 73 15.33 16.59 -10.41
CA LEU A 73 14.01 16.10 -10.79
C LEU A 73 13.13 17.29 -11.21
N PRO A 74 13.42 17.96 -12.34
CA PRO A 74 12.71 19.18 -12.74
C PRO A 74 11.24 18.96 -13.10
N TYR A 75 10.83 17.73 -13.44
CA TYR A 75 9.44 17.41 -13.78
C TYR A 75 8.74 16.77 -12.59
N GLY A 76 7.54 17.24 -12.27
CA GLY A 76 6.78 16.70 -11.14
C GLY A 76 5.29 16.86 -11.32
N LYS A 77 4.54 15.83 -10.94
CA LYS A 77 3.09 15.79 -10.98
C LYS A 77 2.52 15.40 -9.63
N PHE A 78 1.68 16.27 -9.08
CA PHE A 78 0.80 16.01 -7.94
C PHE A 78 -0.56 15.52 -8.44
N TYR A 79 -1.09 14.46 -7.82
CA TYR A 79 -2.32 13.81 -8.23
C TYR A 79 -3.46 14.03 -7.23
N PHE A 80 -4.63 14.35 -7.76
CA PHE A 80 -5.85 14.56 -6.98
C PHE A 80 -6.83 13.42 -7.24
N SER A 81 -7.48 12.94 -6.18
CA SER A 81 -8.60 11.99 -6.25
C SER A 81 -9.47 12.15 -5.00
N GLY A 82 -10.70 11.66 -5.05
CA GLY A 82 -11.64 11.75 -3.94
C GLY A 82 -11.88 13.18 -3.43
N ILE A 83 -12.27 13.29 -2.17
CA ILE A 83 -12.57 14.59 -1.51
C ILE A 83 -11.29 15.19 -0.91
N PHE A 84 -10.39 14.35 -0.39
CA PHE A 84 -9.20 14.79 0.33
C PHE A 84 -7.89 14.74 -0.48
N GLY A 85 -7.94 14.32 -1.76
CA GLY A 85 -6.78 14.14 -2.61
C GLY A 85 -6.27 12.69 -2.58
N GLY A 86 -5.43 12.32 -3.56
CA GLY A 86 -4.90 10.95 -3.67
C GLY A 86 -3.66 10.68 -2.81
N GLY A 87 -3.00 11.73 -2.32
CA GLY A 87 -1.76 11.61 -1.55
C GLY A 87 -0.57 11.14 -2.39
N LEU A 88 -0.68 11.15 -3.72
CA LEU A 88 0.33 10.61 -4.64
C LEU A 88 1.04 11.72 -5.42
N ALA A 89 2.35 11.58 -5.55
CA ALA A 89 3.15 12.40 -6.45
C ALA A 89 4.19 11.56 -7.20
N ILE A 90 4.50 11.98 -8.43
CA ILE A 90 5.59 11.44 -9.24
C ILE A 90 6.53 12.59 -9.58
N LEU A 91 7.82 12.43 -9.32
CA LEU A 91 8.89 13.33 -9.72
C LEU A 91 9.81 12.60 -10.72
N SER A 92 10.32 13.32 -11.69
CA SER A 92 11.07 12.76 -12.80
C SER A 92 12.19 13.70 -13.25
N LYS A 93 13.32 13.10 -13.62
CA LYS A 93 14.42 13.75 -14.32
C LYS A 93 14.01 14.17 -15.74
N TRP A 94 13.13 13.41 -16.37
CA TRP A 94 12.70 13.59 -17.76
C TRP A 94 11.25 14.10 -17.89
N PRO A 95 10.87 14.69 -19.04
CA PRO A 95 9.53 15.19 -19.29
C PRO A 95 8.43 14.14 -19.08
N ILE A 96 7.39 14.53 -18.35
CA ILE A 96 6.13 13.78 -18.24
C ILE A 96 5.25 14.21 -19.42
N GLU A 97 5.10 13.34 -20.42
CA GLU A 97 4.29 13.62 -21.62
C GLU A 97 2.80 13.53 -21.32
N GLU A 98 2.39 12.52 -20.54
CA GLU A 98 1.00 12.28 -20.17
C GLU A 98 0.91 11.93 -18.69
N SER A 99 -0.18 12.34 -18.03
CA SER A 99 -0.45 11.94 -16.66
C SER A 99 -1.94 11.71 -16.44
N THR A 100 -2.29 10.68 -15.68
CA THR A 100 -3.70 10.35 -15.37
C THR A 100 -3.78 9.80 -13.96
N MET A 101 -4.86 10.12 -13.24
CA MET A 101 -5.18 9.50 -11.96
C MET A 101 -6.31 8.49 -12.17
N HIS A 102 -6.03 7.20 -12.03
CA HIS A 102 -7.04 6.16 -12.10
C HIS A 102 -7.55 5.84 -10.70
N THR A 103 -8.79 6.24 -10.39
CA THR A 103 -9.41 5.90 -9.10
C THR A 103 -9.80 4.44 -9.05
N TYR A 104 -9.53 3.76 -7.94
CA TYR A 104 -10.02 2.40 -7.78
C TYR A 104 -11.55 2.36 -7.62
N PRO A 105 -12.23 1.36 -8.21
CA PRO A 105 -13.68 1.23 -8.09
C PRO A 105 -14.11 0.82 -6.68
N LEU A 106 -13.23 0.14 -5.93
CA LEU A 106 -13.48 -0.34 -4.57
C LEU A 106 -12.47 0.27 -3.60
N ASN A 107 -12.91 1.23 -2.78
CA ASN A 107 -12.07 2.10 -1.95
C ASN A 107 -12.48 2.13 -0.47
N GLY A 108 -12.99 1.02 0.06
CA GLY A 108 -13.48 0.95 1.44
C GLY A 108 -14.97 1.29 1.56
N ARG A 109 -15.41 1.69 2.75
CA ARG A 109 -16.84 1.94 3.07
C ARG A 109 -17.05 3.38 3.55
N PRO A 110 -18.10 4.09 3.12
CA PRO A 110 -18.41 5.42 3.63
C PRO A 110 -18.64 5.45 5.14
N SER A 111 -19.21 4.38 5.71
CA SER A 111 -19.48 4.31 7.16
C SER A 111 -18.21 4.14 8.01
N ALA A 112 -17.06 3.81 7.41
CA ALA A 112 -15.80 3.63 8.12
C ALA A 112 -15.01 4.95 8.19
N ILE A 113 -15.62 5.97 8.81
CA ILE A 113 -15.09 7.35 8.86
C ILE A 113 -13.67 7.38 9.44
N PHE A 114 -13.42 6.61 10.51
CA PHE A 114 -12.12 6.53 11.17
C PHE A 114 -11.01 5.87 10.34
N ARG A 115 -11.35 5.11 9.29
CA ARG A 115 -10.38 4.46 8.38
C ARG A 115 -10.01 5.39 7.21
N GLY A 116 -10.94 6.22 6.75
CA GLY A 116 -10.64 7.32 5.81
C GLY A 116 -10.42 6.92 4.34
N ASP A 117 -10.11 5.66 4.02
CA ASP A 117 -9.81 5.16 2.66
C ASP A 117 -10.87 5.55 1.60
N TRP A 118 -12.15 5.56 1.99
CA TRP A 118 -13.25 5.89 1.07
C TRP A 118 -13.26 7.37 0.68
N TYR A 119 -12.89 8.26 1.61
CA TYR A 119 -12.95 9.71 1.39
C TYR A 119 -11.74 10.25 0.61
N VAL A 120 -10.58 9.59 0.75
CA VAL A 120 -9.37 9.95 0.01
C VAL A 120 -9.44 9.48 -1.45
N GLY A 121 -10.24 8.44 -1.76
CA GLY A 121 -10.39 7.93 -3.11
C GLY A 121 -9.07 7.38 -3.66
N LYS A 122 -8.53 6.33 -3.03
CA LYS A 122 -7.29 5.67 -3.45
C LYS A 122 -7.32 5.28 -4.95
N GLY A 123 -6.14 5.22 -5.55
CA GLY A 123 -5.99 4.95 -6.98
C GLY A 123 -4.54 4.76 -7.40
N VAL A 124 -4.34 4.83 -8.71
CA VAL A 124 -3.02 4.75 -9.36
C VAL A 124 -2.74 6.08 -10.04
N ALA A 125 -1.66 6.73 -9.63
CA ALA A 125 -1.07 7.85 -10.33
C ALA A 125 -0.22 7.31 -11.48
N CYS A 126 -0.61 7.62 -12.72
CA CYS A 126 0.08 7.21 -13.93
C CYS A 126 0.85 8.39 -14.53
N ALA A 127 2.08 8.15 -14.96
CA ALA A 127 2.90 9.10 -15.72
C ALA A 127 3.58 8.37 -16.89
N ARG A 128 3.42 8.91 -18.09
CA ARG A 128 4.18 8.51 -19.27
C ARG A 128 5.38 9.42 -19.42
N ILE A 129 6.59 8.87 -19.35
CA ILE A 129 7.84 9.63 -19.27
C ILE A 129 8.73 9.29 -20.46
N ARG A 130 9.17 10.32 -21.20
CA ARG A 130 10.09 10.19 -22.34
C ARG A 130 11.53 10.18 -21.85
N ILE A 131 12.21 9.04 -21.92
CA ILE A 131 13.57 8.87 -21.38
C ILE A 131 14.67 8.88 -22.43
N GLY A 132 14.32 8.92 -23.72
CA GLY A 132 15.27 8.93 -24.83
C GLY A 132 14.65 9.57 -26.08
N PRO A 133 15.41 9.70 -27.16
CA PRO A 133 14.97 10.38 -28.37
C PRO A 133 13.98 9.55 -29.22
N ALA A 134 13.98 8.22 -29.10
CA ALA A 134 13.12 7.37 -29.93
C ALA A 134 11.67 7.36 -29.43
N ALA A 135 10.73 7.13 -30.35
CA ALA A 135 9.30 7.03 -30.04
C ALA A 135 8.97 5.90 -29.04
N ALA A 136 9.80 4.86 -28.98
CA ALA A 136 9.68 3.74 -28.06
C ALA A 136 10.41 3.95 -26.71
N ASP A 137 11.21 5.01 -26.55
CA ASP A 137 11.98 5.29 -25.33
C ASP A 137 11.08 5.90 -24.24
N ILE A 138 10.08 5.13 -23.82
CA ILE A 138 9.05 5.49 -22.84
C ILE A 138 9.14 4.60 -21.60
N VAL A 139 8.98 5.24 -20.45
CA VAL A 139 8.66 4.58 -19.19
C VAL A 139 7.26 4.97 -18.76
N ASP A 140 6.39 3.99 -18.56
CA ASP A 140 5.12 4.18 -17.84
C ASP A 140 5.33 3.90 -16.35
N VAL A 141 5.16 4.94 -15.54
CA VAL A 141 5.29 4.89 -14.08
C VAL A 141 3.91 4.87 -13.43
N PHE A 142 3.69 3.88 -12.57
CA PHE A 142 2.48 3.67 -11.80
C PHE A 142 2.79 3.79 -10.31
N CYS A 143 2.46 4.92 -9.70
CA CYS A 143 2.57 5.13 -8.26
C CYS A 143 1.23 4.82 -7.59
N THR A 144 1.20 4.01 -6.53
CA THR A 144 -0.05 3.72 -5.80
C THR A 144 0.14 3.66 -4.30
N HIS A 145 -0.99 3.70 -3.59
CA HIS A 145 -1.10 3.43 -2.17
C HIS A 145 -2.35 2.56 -1.93
N LEU A 146 -2.20 1.23 -1.93
CA LEU A 146 -3.34 0.30 -1.79
C LEU A 146 -4.01 0.40 -0.42
N HIS A 147 -5.24 -0.09 -0.31
CA HIS A 147 -6.03 -0.06 0.92
C HIS A 147 -5.28 -0.72 2.09
N ALA A 148 -5.21 -0.03 3.24
CA ALA A 148 -4.46 -0.55 4.39
C ALA A 148 -5.06 -1.86 4.94
N PRO A 149 -4.23 -2.82 5.40
CA PRO A 149 -4.70 -4.01 6.09
C PRO A 149 -5.01 -3.66 7.55
N TYR A 150 -6.30 -3.47 7.85
CA TYR A 150 -6.76 -3.19 9.21
C TYR A 150 -6.91 -4.46 10.06
N GLU A 151 -6.88 -5.63 9.42
CA GLU A 151 -7.10 -6.95 10.01
C GLU A 151 -6.10 -7.93 9.37
N ARG A 152 -5.68 -8.95 10.12
CA ARG A 152 -4.75 -9.96 9.59
C ARG A 152 -5.45 -10.91 8.63
N GLU A 153 -4.78 -11.25 7.53
CA GLU A 153 -5.25 -12.30 6.62
C GLU A 153 -5.32 -13.66 7.34
N PRO A 154 -6.34 -14.50 7.04
CA PRO A 154 -7.34 -14.36 5.99
C PRO A 154 -8.61 -13.60 6.40
N ARG A 155 -8.72 -13.10 7.64
CA ARG A 155 -9.96 -12.51 8.18
C ARG A 155 -10.17 -11.05 7.80
N ASP A 156 -9.38 -10.54 6.87
CA ASP A 156 -9.41 -9.12 6.52
C ASP A 156 -10.69 -8.75 5.75
N SER A 157 -11.62 -8.13 6.48
CA SER A 157 -12.20 -6.84 6.10
C SER A 157 -12.29 -6.52 4.61
N TYR A 158 -11.14 -6.08 4.12
CA TYR A 158 -10.91 -5.39 2.87
C TYR A 158 -10.01 -6.19 1.93
N ILE A 159 -9.82 -7.49 2.16
CA ILE A 159 -9.07 -8.33 1.23
C ILE A 159 -9.65 -8.24 -0.18
N CYS A 160 -10.98 -8.23 -0.33
CA CYS A 160 -11.64 -8.01 -1.63
C CYS A 160 -11.34 -6.62 -2.24
N HIS A 161 -11.14 -5.60 -1.41
CA HIS A 161 -10.76 -4.25 -1.87
C HIS A 161 -9.33 -4.26 -2.37
N ARG A 162 -8.37 -4.72 -1.56
CA ARG A 162 -6.98 -4.85 -2.01
C ARG A 162 -6.84 -5.73 -3.24
N THR A 163 -7.53 -6.88 -3.31
CA THR A 163 -7.54 -7.76 -4.48
C THR A 163 -8.04 -7.02 -5.72
N ALA A 164 -9.15 -6.30 -5.65
CA ALA A 164 -9.67 -5.54 -6.78
C ALA A 164 -8.68 -4.42 -7.20
N GLN A 165 -8.06 -3.74 -6.23
CA GLN A 165 -7.08 -2.69 -6.52
C GLN A 165 -5.80 -3.25 -7.16
N ALA A 166 -5.28 -4.37 -6.64
CA ALA A 166 -4.15 -5.10 -7.20
C ALA A 166 -4.44 -5.59 -8.63
N TRP A 167 -5.65 -6.05 -8.90
CA TRP A 167 -6.11 -6.39 -10.25
C TRP A 167 -6.09 -5.17 -11.19
N GLU A 168 -6.63 -4.03 -10.74
CA GLU A 168 -6.67 -2.81 -11.56
C GLU A 168 -5.27 -2.30 -11.93
N ILE A 169 -4.35 -2.19 -10.96
CA ILE A 169 -2.98 -1.74 -11.28
C ILE A 169 -2.23 -2.76 -12.16
N ALA A 170 -2.44 -4.06 -11.96
CA ALA A 170 -1.83 -5.09 -12.79
C ALA A 170 -2.31 -5.01 -14.25
N LYS A 171 -3.60 -4.74 -14.49
CA LYS A 171 -4.10 -4.48 -15.86
C LYS A 171 -3.45 -3.25 -16.50
N LEU A 172 -3.28 -2.16 -15.76
CA LEU A 172 -2.64 -0.94 -16.27
C LEU A 172 -1.18 -1.19 -16.64
N MET A 173 -0.44 -1.89 -15.77
CA MET A 173 0.95 -2.30 -16.03
C MET A 173 1.04 -3.24 -17.23
N LYS A 174 0.14 -4.22 -17.34
CA LYS A 174 0.08 -5.13 -18.49
C LYS A 174 -0.20 -4.37 -19.80
N ALA A 175 -1.16 -3.46 -19.81
CA ALA A 175 -1.50 -2.66 -20.99
C ALA A 175 -0.36 -1.74 -21.43
N ALA A 176 0.47 -1.24 -20.50
CA ALA A 176 1.68 -0.48 -20.81
C ALA A 176 2.77 -1.39 -21.42
N ALA A 177 2.98 -2.57 -20.85
CA ALA A 177 3.91 -3.55 -21.40
C ALA A 177 3.49 -4.00 -22.81
N GLU A 178 2.20 -4.23 -23.06
CA GLU A 178 1.64 -4.57 -24.38
C GLU A 178 1.92 -3.49 -25.45
N LYS A 179 2.17 -2.24 -25.06
CA LYS A 179 2.59 -1.15 -25.95
C LYS A 179 4.10 -1.10 -26.20
N GLY A 180 4.87 -1.98 -25.56
CA GLY A 180 6.34 -2.00 -25.63
C GLY A 180 7.01 -0.94 -24.73
N HIS A 181 6.29 -0.34 -23.79
CA HIS A 181 6.87 0.62 -22.86
C HIS A 181 7.59 -0.10 -21.71
N LEU A 182 8.64 0.52 -21.14
CA LEU A 182 9.20 0.08 -19.87
C LEU A 182 8.17 0.36 -18.76
N VAL A 183 7.84 -0.65 -17.97
CA VAL A 183 6.85 -0.53 -16.89
C VAL A 183 7.56 -0.41 -15.55
N VAL A 184 7.19 0.60 -14.78
CA VAL A 184 7.63 0.79 -13.39
C VAL A 184 6.40 0.95 -12.50
N GLY A 185 6.08 -0.06 -11.69
CA GLY A 185 5.08 0.03 -10.63
C GLY A 185 5.76 0.31 -9.28
N LEU A 186 5.31 1.29 -8.50
CA LEU A 186 5.94 1.60 -7.23
C LEU A 186 4.98 2.16 -6.18
N GLY A 187 5.38 2.06 -4.92
CA GLY A 187 4.71 2.70 -3.78
C GLY A 187 4.38 1.75 -2.65
N ASP A 188 3.43 2.18 -1.81
CA ASP A 188 2.96 1.44 -0.66
C ASP A 188 1.81 0.51 -1.08
N PHE A 189 2.14 -0.76 -1.31
CA PHE A 189 1.14 -1.73 -1.74
C PHE A 189 0.37 -2.34 -0.58
N ASN A 190 0.69 -2.00 0.67
CA ASN A 190 -0.05 -2.48 1.85
C ASN A 190 -0.27 -4.01 1.83
N MET A 191 0.71 -4.74 1.30
CA MET A 191 0.66 -6.18 1.08
C MET A 191 1.99 -6.82 1.46
N LEU A 192 1.94 -8.07 1.91
CA LEU A 192 3.14 -8.84 2.24
C LEU A 192 3.70 -9.54 1.00
N PRO A 193 5.01 -9.84 0.96
CA PRO A 193 5.57 -10.62 -0.14
C PRO A 193 4.90 -12.00 -0.20
N GLN A 194 4.67 -12.51 -1.40
CA GLN A 194 3.92 -13.75 -1.64
C GLN A 194 2.48 -13.78 -1.10
N SER A 195 1.91 -12.67 -0.59
CA SER A 195 0.47 -12.59 -0.32
C SER A 195 -0.33 -12.75 -1.63
N PHE A 196 -1.64 -12.97 -1.51
CA PHE A 196 -2.49 -13.14 -2.70
C PHE A 196 -2.42 -11.94 -3.66
N ALA A 197 -2.46 -10.72 -3.13
CA ALA A 197 -2.35 -9.49 -3.94
C ALA A 197 -0.98 -9.37 -4.63
N HIS A 198 0.11 -9.73 -3.94
CA HIS A 198 1.45 -9.72 -4.52
C HIS A 198 1.60 -10.73 -5.66
N ARG A 199 1.12 -11.97 -5.46
CA ARG A 199 1.11 -13.00 -6.51
C ARG A 199 0.23 -12.60 -7.68
N LEU A 200 -0.91 -11.96 -7.42
CA LEU A 200 -1.82 -11.48 -8.46
C LEU A 200 -1.11 -10.48 -9.39
N ILE A 201 -0.40 -9.50 -8.81
CA ILE A 201 0.34 -8.50 -9.59
C ILE A 201 1.43 -9.14 -10.43
N THR A 202 2.29 -9.95 -9.80
CA THR A 202 3.45 -10.59 -10.46
C THR A 202 3.06 -11.67 -11.47
N SER A 203 1.84 -12.22 -11.39
CA SER A 203 1.34 -13.22 -12.34
C SER A 203 0.49 -12.62 -13.46
N HIS A 204 -0.16 -11.47 -13.23
CA HIS A 204 -1.04 -10.83 -14.21
C HIS A 204 -0.34 -9.77 -15.06
N ALA A 205 0.64 -9.07 -14.50
CA ALA A 205 1.47 -8.11 -15.22
C ALA A 205 2.87 -8.73 -15.47
N PRO A 206 3.50 -8.45 -16.63
CA PRO A 206 4.84 -8.94 -16.96
C PRO A 206 5.91 -8.10 -16.25
N VAL A 207 5.87 -8.09 -14.91
CA VAL A 207 6.75 -7.30 -14.05
C VAL A 207 7.33 -8.18 -12.94
N LYS A 208 8.54 -7.85 -12.49
CA LYS A 208 9.22 -8.53 -11.37
C LYS A 208 9.23 -7.61 -10.15
N ASP A 209 8.99 -8.17 -8.96
CA ASP A 209 9.32 -7.53 -7.69
C ASP A 209 10.83 -7.40 -7.58
N VAL A 210 11.35 -6.17 -7.61
CA VAL A 210 12.79 -5.91 -7.66
C VAL A 210 13.51 -6.50 -6.45
N TRP A 211 12.96 -6.33 -5.24
CA TRP A 211 13.60 -6.87 -4.04
C TRP A 211 13.53 -8.39 -4.02
N GLY A 212 12.35 -8.95 -4.32
CA GLY A 212 12.14 -10.40 -4.33
C GLY A 212 12.99 -11.12 -5.38
N TYR A 213 13.30 -10.44 -6.49
CA TYR A 213 14.21 -10.95 -7.53
C TYR A 213 15.67 -11.04 -7.03
N LEU A 214 16.14 -10.01 -6.31
CA LEU A 214 17.51 -9.96 -5.78
C LEU A 214 17.68 -10.79 -4.50
N HIS A 215 16.65 -10.89 -3.67
CA HIS A 215 16.63 -11.65 -2.42
C HIS A 215 15.46 -12.66 -2.41
N PRO A 216 15.55 -13.78 -3.15
CA PRO A 216 14.48 -14.78 -3.24
C PRO A 216 14.07 -15.39 -1.91
N ASP A 217 14.99 -15.42 -0.95
CA ASP A 217 14.79 -15.98 0.38
C ASP A 217 14.34 -14.96 1.44
N SER A 218 14.13 -13.70 1.05
CA SER A 218 13.63 -12.62 1.91
C SER A 218 12.32 -12.99 2.63
N SER A 219 12.03 -12.29 3.72
CA SER A 219 10.83 -12.54 4.53
C SER A 219 9.54 -12.26 3.75
N ILE A 220 8.53 -13.11 3.96
CA ILE A 220 7.17 -13.06 3.41
C ILE A 220 6.16 -12.49 4.42
N GLY A 221 6.65 -11.90 5.51
CA GLY A 221 5.86 -11.33 6.60
C GLY A 221 6.77 -10.86 7.74
N ALA A 222 6.18 -10.37 8.83
CA ALA A 222 6.92 -10.19 10.07
C ALA A 222 7.25 -11.56 10.68
N ALA A 223 8.32 -11.68 11.48
CA ALA A 223 8.72 -12.96 12.06
C ALA A 223 7.65 -13.59 12.98
N ILE A 224 6.73 -12.78 13.49
CA ILE A 224 5.58 -13.21 14.29
C ILE A 224 4.35 -13.61 13.48
N ASP A 225 4.37 -13.40 12.16
CA ASP A 225 3.26 -13.77 11.29
C ASP A 225 3.31 -15.27 11.01
N SER A 226 2.15 -15.92 10.97
CA SER A 226 2.04 -17.37 10.81
C SER A 226 2.78 -17.89 9.57
N ALA A 227 2.81 -17.10 8.48
CA ALA A 227 3.50 -17.45 7.25
C ALA A 227 5.02 -17.59 7.46
N GLU A 228 5.64 -16.67 8.22
CA GLU A 228 7.06 -16.73 8.56
C GLU A 228 7.37 -17.77 9.64
N MET A 229 6.52 -17.87 10.66
CA MET A 229 6.67 -18.91 11.69
C MET A 229 6.70 -20.32 11.08
N ASN A 230 5.91 -20.56 10.03
CA ASN A 230 5.90 -21.82 9.30
C ASN A 230 7.21 -22.12 8.55
N ARG A 231 7.98 -21.08 8.17
CA ARG A 231 9.31 -21.24 7.55
C ARG A 231 10.38 -21.65 8.56
N LYS A 232 10.08 -21.58 9.87
CA LYS A 232 10.99 -21.94 10.98
C LYS A 232 12.36 -21.24 10.90
N LYS A 233 12.38 -20.03 10.33
CA LYS A 233 13.57 -19.17 10.32
C LYS A 233 13.75 -18.50 11.70
N PRO A 234 14.99 -18.20 12.12
CA PRO A 234 15.22 -17.44 13.36
C PRO A 234 14.62 -16.02 13.25
N VAL A 235 14.32 -15.41 14.39
CA VAL A 235 13.90 -14.00 14.43
C VAL A 235 15.07 -13.14 13.90
N PRO A 236 14.87 -12.38 12.82
CA PRO A 236 15.94 -11.57 12.24
C PRO A 236 16.31 -10.40 13.14
N SER A 237 17.55 -9.95 13.03
CA SER A 237 17.98 -8.67 13.60
C SER A 237 17.45 -7.50 12.76
N ALA A 238 17.49 -6.29 13.30
CA ALA A 238 17.09 -5.10 12.55
C ALA A 238 17.96 -4.88 11.31
N ASP A 239 19.29 -5.06 11.40
CA ASP A 239 20.20 -4.93 10.26
C ASP A 239 19.90 -5.97 9.17
N PHE A 240 19.62 -7.22 9.56
CA PHE A 240 19.23 -8.27 8.62
C PHE A 240 17.88 -7.95 7.96
N ASN A 241 16.95 -7.36 8.71
CA ASN A 241 15.67 -6.93 8.16
C ASN A 241 15.82 -5.83 7.10
N ILE A 242 16.74 -4.89 7.29
CA ILE A 242 17.01 -3.83 6.32
C ILE A 242 17.75 -4.35 5.09
N SER A 243 18.80 -5.15 5.29
CA SER A 243 19.70 -5.58 4.21
C SER A 243 19.17 -6.75 3.38
N GLU A 244 18.56 -7.75 4.01
CA GLU A 244 18.12 -8.98 3.33
C GLU A 244 16.60 -9.03 3.13
N ASN A 245 15.82 -8.67 4.15
CA ASN A 245 14.36 -8.76 4.06
C ASN A 245 13.69 -7.55 3.41
N GLY A 246 14.40 -6.43 3.27
CA GLY A 246 13.87 -5.19 2.72
C GLY A 246 12.74 -4.60 3.54
N ALA A 247 12.80 -4.72 4.87
CA ALA A 247 11.74 -4.23 5.73
C ALA A 247 11.66 -2.70 5.67
N THR A 248 10.48 -2.20 5.34
CA THR A 248 10.21 -0.76 5.17
C THR A 248 9.40 -0.18 6.31
N CYS A 249 8.69 -1.01 7.08
CA CYS A 249 7.88 -0.56 8.20
C CYS A 249 8.07 -1.44 9.44
N ASP A 250 7.56 -0.95 10.57
CA ASP A 250 7.47 -1.66 11.85
C ASP A 250 8.82 -2.05 12.50
N SER A 251 9.94 -1.69 11.89
CA SER A 251 11.27 -1.91 12.45
C SER A 251 11.53 -1.09 13.72
N ILE A 252 12.29 -1.67 14.65
CA ILE A 252 12.83 -0.97 15.83
C ILE A 252 13.73 0.21 15.47
N LEU A 253 14.27 0.27 14.24
CA LEU A 253 15.04 1.41 13.77
C LEU A 253 14.13 2.62 13.51
N ASN A 254 12.82 2.45 13.33
CA ASN A 254 11.91 3.56 13.10
C ASN A 254 11.39 4.16 14.43
N THR A 255 11.67 5.45 14.70
CA THR A 255 11.28 6.08 15.97
C THR A 255 9.77 6.16 16.19
N TRP A 256 8.98 6.14 15.10
CA TRP A 256 7.52 6.19 15.19
C TRP A 256 6.92 4.89 15.72
N ARG A 257 7.72 3.81 15.75
CA ARG A 257 7.36 2.51 16.32
C ARG A 257 7.88 2.29 17.73
N TRP A 258 8.67 3.22 18.24
CA TRP A 258 9.09 3.20 19.64
C TRP A 258 7.92 3.43 20.59
N SER A 259 8.07 2.94 21.82
CA SER A 259 7.12 3.23 22.89
C SER A 259 7.01 4.74 23.15
N LYS A 260 5.86 5.19 23.68
CA LYS A 260 5.68 6.61 24.06
C LYS A 260 6.72 7.11 25.05
N SER A 261 7.25 6.21 25.89
CA SER A 261 8.34 6.54 26.82
C SER A 261 9.65 6.86 26.07
N GLN A 262 10.02 6.04 25.09
CA GLN A 262 11.20 6.25 24.24
C GLN A 262 11.06 7.48 23.35
N GLN A 263 9.88 7.73 22.77
CA GLN A 263 9.62 8.95 22.00
C GLN A 263 9.76 10.22 22.86
N LYS A 264 9.29 10.19 24.11
CA LYS A 264 9.50 11.31 25.06
C LYS A 264 10.98 11.48 25.43
N ARG A 265 11.71 10.38 25.60
CA ARG A 265 13.16 10.41 25.86
C ARG A 265 13.92 11.01 24.68
N LEU A 266 13.62 10.61 23.44
CA LEU A 266 14.21 11.18 22.22
C LEU A 266 14.08 12.72 22.19
N LYS A 267 12.89 13.24 22.52
CA LYS A 267 12.63 14.69 22.57
C LYS A 267 13.43 15.42 23.65
N ARG A 268 13.79 14.74 24.75
CA ARG A 268 14.50 15.32 25.90
C ARG A 268 16.02 15.15 25.82
N GLU A 269 16.46 13.98 25.41
CA GLU A 269 17.85 13.51 25.47
C GLU A 269 18.56 13.61 24.11
N GLY A 270 17.82 13.82 23.01
CA GLY A 270 18.39 13.91 21.66
C GLY A 270 18.59 12.55 21.00
N PRO A 271 19.57 12.40 20.08
CA PRO A 271 19.82 11.16 19.35
C PRO A 271 20.04 9.97 20.29
N MET A 272 19.31 8.88 20.03
CA MET A 272 19.47 7.63 20.77
C MET A 272 19.87 6.52 19.79
N PRO A 273 21.07 5.93 19.91
CA PRO A 273 21.47 4.83 19.04
C PRO A 273 20.63 3.60 19.33
N VAL A 274 20.29 2.86 18.27
CA VAL A 274 19.65 1.55 18.35
C VAL A 274 20.66 0.55 17.83
N ASP A 275 20.92 -0.49 18.63
CA ASP A 275 21.73 -1.62 18.20
C ASP A 275 20.98 -2.41 17.13
N GLY A 276 21.53 -2.40 15.91
CA GLY A 276 20.97 -3.07 14.74
C GLY A 276 20.98 -4.60 14.83
N GLN A 277 21.76 -5.17 15.75
CA GLN A 277 21.81 -6.62 15.98
C GLN A 277 20.66 -7.13 16.87
N ARG A 278 19.87 -6.21 17.43
CA ARG A 278 18.71 -6.59 18.25
C ARG A 278 17.64 -7.30 17.41
N PRO A 279 16.98 -8.33 17.98
CA PRO A 279 15.84 -8.98 17.34
C PRO A 279 14.75 -7.97 16.99
N ASP A 280 14.25 -8.03 15.76
CA ASP A 280 13.25 -7.12 15.23
C ASP A 280 12.07 -7.90 14.64
N PRO A 281 11.21 -8.48 15.51
CA PRO A 281 10.23 -9.47 15.11
C PRO A 281 9.01 -8.90 14.37
N LEU A 282 8.85 -7.57 14.36
CA LEU A 282 7.68 -6.87 13.82
C LEU A 282 7.92 -6.28 12.43
N ALA A 283 9.18 -6.08 12.05
CA ALA A 283 9.53 -5.45 10.79
C ALA A 283 9.02 -6.26 9.60
N LYS A 284 8.55 -5.55 8.56
CA LYS A 284 8.04 -6.16 7.34
C LYS A 284 8.14 -5.21 6.16
N ARG A 285 7.99 -5.76 4.97
CA ARG A 285 8.06 -5.05 3.69
C ARG A 285 6.65 -4.79 3.16
N LEU A 286 6.29 -3.52 2.98
CA LEU A 286 5.01 -3.08 2.41
C LEU A 286 5.17 -2.20 1.16
N ASP A 287 6.35 -1.61 0.98
CA ASP A 287 6.66 -0.74 -0.15
C ASP A 287 7.45 -1.53 -1.21
N TYR A 288 7.08 -1.35 -2.48
CA TYR A 288 7.61 -2.15 -3.58
C TYR A 288 8.02 -1.28 -4.77
N ILE A 289 8.97 -1.81 -5.53
CA ILE A 289 9.24 -1.41 -6.91
C ILE A 289 9.11 -2.67 -7.77
N PHE A 290 8.24 -2.61 -8.76
CA PHE A 290 8.00 -3.61 -9.79
C PHE A 290 8.53 -3.08 -11.12
N VAL A 291 9.29 -3.91 -11.84
CA VAL A 291 9.86 -3.51 -13.14
C VAL A 291 9.56 -4.56 -14.20
N GLY A 292 9.06 -4.11 -15.35
CA GLY A 292 8.99 -4.90 -16.57
C GLY A 292 10.32 -4.85 -17.32
N ASP A 293 10.67 -5.91 -18.04
CA ASP A 293 11.96 -5.98 -18.74
C ASP A 293 11.96 -5.30 -20.12
N GLY A 294 10.83 -4.68 -20.51
CA GLY A 294 10.63 -4.02 -21.79
C GLY A 294 10.48 -4.97 -22.97
N SER A 295 10.50 -6.30 -22.76
CA SER A 295 10.60 -7.29 -23.84
C SER A 295 9.28 -7.86 -24.35
N PHE A 296 8.17 -7.16 -24.11
CA PHE A 296 6.83 -7.71 -24.38
C PHE A 296 6.41 -7.67 -25.87
N SER A 297 7.15 -6.96 -26.72
CA SER A 297 6.91 -6.96 -28.18
C SER A 297 7.36 -8.27 -28.83
N ASN A 298 6.69 -8.67 -29.92
CA ASN A 298 7.10 -9.80 -30.76
C ASN A 298 7.38 -9.29 -32.19
N PRO A 299 8.62 -9.37 -32.71
CA PRO A 299 9.82 -9.98 -32.10
C PRO A 299 10.31 -9.24 -30.83
N PRO A 300 11.04 -9.96 -29.95
CA PRO A 300 11.61 -9.35 -28.75
C PRO A 300 12.51 -8.18 -29.14
N PRO A 301 12.47 -7.06 -28.41
CA PRO A 301 13.33 -5.93 -28.71
C PRO A 301 14.79 -6.28 -28.40
N LEU A 302 15.72 -5.71 -29.18
CA LEU A 302 17.18 -5.82 -28.97
C LEU A 302 17.66 -5.23 -27.63
N ARG A 303 16.77 -4.52 -26.92
CA ARG A 303 17.04 -3.77 -25.71
C ARG A 303 16.18 -4.33 -24.58
N LYS A 304 16.82 -4.76 -23.49
CA LYS A 304 16.15 -5.31 -22.31
C LYS A 304 16.58 -4.53 -21.07
N TRP A 305 15.67 -4.32 -20.12
CA TRP A 305 16.01 -3.78 -18.82
C TRP A 305 16.26 -4.92 -17.82
N ASP A 306 17.39 -4.87 -17.13
CA ASP A 306 17.74 -5.81 -16.07
C ASP A 306 17.85 -5.11 -14.72
N ILE A 307 17.58 -5.86 -13.66
CA ILE A 307 17.62 -5.37 -12.28
C ILE A 307 19.07 -5.44 -11.79
N GLU A 308 19.66 -4.29 -11.45
CA GLU A 308 21.05 -4.21 -11.01
C GLU A 308 21.18 -4.26 -9.48
N SER A 309 20.40 -3.45 -8.76
CA SER A 309 20.48 -3.39 -7.29
C SER A 309 19.19 -2.85 -6.67
N ALA A 310 19.01 -3.13 -5.37
CA ALA A 310 17.96 -2.55 -4.54
C ALA A 310 18.49 -2.33 -3.12
N ARG A 311 17.94 -1.33 -2.42
CA ARG A 311 18.24 -1.07 -1.01
C ARG A 311 17.11 -0.34 -0.30
N VAL A 312 17.02 -0.50 1.02
CA VAL A 312 16.18 0.36 1.85
C VAL A 312 16.91 1.68 2.08
N CYS A 313 16.20 2.80 1.98
CA CYS A 313 16.73 4.15 2.14
C CYS A 313 15.91 4.96 3.15
N MET A 314 16.27 6.24 3.38
CA MET A 314 15.58 7.12 4.33
C MET A 314 15.65 6.61 5.79
N LEU A 315 16.73 5.90 6.14
CA LEU A 315 16.98 5.35 7.47
C LEU A 315 17.46 6.41 8.46
N GLU A 316 18.00 7.51 7.94
CA GLU A 316 18.46 8.65 8.70
C GLU A 316 17.39 9.29 9.60
N ARG A 317 17.89 9.98 10.63
CA ARG A 317 17.08 10.86 11.45
C ARG A 317 17.06 12.27 10.86
N HIS A 318 15.96 12.97 11.14
CA HIS A 318 15.93 14.41 10.99
C HIS A 318 17.03 15.06 11.86
N PRO A 319 17.86 15.98 11.33
CA PRO A 319 19.05 16.49 12.00
C PRO A 319 18.76 17.18 13.34
N HIS A 320 17.66 17.93 13.42
CA HIS A 320 17.26 18.66 14.64
C HIS A 320 16.18 17.97 15.49
N LEU A 321 15.31 17.16 14.89
CA LEU A 321 14.18 16.51 15.58
C LEU A 321 14.53 15.10 16.05
N HIS A 322 15.60 14.52 15.49
CA HIS A 322 16.14 13.19 15.79
C HIS A 322 15.17 12.02 15.56
N CYS A 323 13.96 12.27 15.06
CA CYS A 323 12.99 11.26 14.64
C CYS A 323 13.25 10.79 13.20
N SER A 324 12.72 9.62 12.85
CA SER A 324 12.60 9.15 11.46
C SER A 324 11.86 10.15 10.59
N LEU A 325 12.24 10.24 9.32
CA LEU A 325 11.60 11.13 8.35
C LEU A 325 10.19 10.72 7.96
N SER A 326 9.85 9.44 8.06
CA SER A 326 8.51 8.89 7.90
C SER A 326 8.34 7.66 8.80
N ASP A 327 7.11 7.19 9.02
CA ASP A 327 6.87 5.90 9.68
C ASP A 327 7.12 4.70 8.75
N HIS A 328 7.44 4.98 7.48
CA HIS A 328 8.06 4.07 6.53
C HIS A 328 9.51 4.49 6.22
N PHE A 329 10.34 3.52 5.87
CA PHE A 329 11.58 3.70 5.14
C PHE A 329 11.30 3.63 3.63
N GLY A 330 12.19 4.21 2.83
CA GLY A 330 12.06 4.19 1.37
C GLY A 330 12.66 2.93 0.76
N VAL A 331 12.31 2.67 -0.50
CA VAL A 331 12.95 1.64 -1.33
C VAL A 331 13.59 2.33 -2.53
N GLU A 332 14.84 2.01 -2.81
CA GLU A 332 15.55 2.42 -4.01
C GLU A 332 15.91 1.19 -4.85
N ALA A 333 15.85 1.35 -6.16
CA ALA A 333 16.24 0.35 -7.13
C ALA A 333 17.00 0.99 -8.29
N THR A 334 18.01 0.29 -8.80
CA THR A 334 18.69 0.66 -10.05
C THR A 334 18.44 -0.43 -11.07
N ILE A 335 17.99 -0.03 -12.25
CA ILE A 335 17.87 -0.91 -13.42
C ILE A 335 18.83 -0.45 -14.50
N LYS A 336 19.38 -1.41 -15.24
CA LYS A 336 20.35 -1.17 -16.31
C LYS A 336 19.80 -1.63 -17.65
N LEU A 337 20.14 -0.91 -18.69
CA LEU A 337 19.85 -1.29 -20.06
C LEU A 337 20.87 -2.32 -20.52
N ASP A 338 20.40 -3.52 -20.84
CA ASP A 338 21.15 -4.56 -21.52
C ASP A 338 20.85 -4.51 -23.02
N ILE A 339 21.89 -4.29 -23.81
CA ILE A 339 21.81 -4.24 -25.27
C ILE A 339 22.42 -5.55 -25.76
N ALA A 340 21.60 -6.41 -26.35
CA ALA A 340 22.13 -7.59 -27.01
C ALA A 340 23.09 -7.13 -28.12
N LYS A 341 24.37 -7.49 -28.01
CA LYS A 341 25.29 -7.35 -29.14
C LYS A 341 24.73 -8.20 -30.26
N GLU A 342 24.46 -7.58 -31.41
CA GLU A 342 24.23 -8.35 -32.64
C GLU A 342 25.40 -9.33 -32.76
N ALA A 343 25.08 -10.61 -32.95
CA ALA A 343 26.10 -11.57 -33.33
C ALA A 343 26.74 -11.01 -34.60
N ASP A 344 28.04 -10.78 -34.53
CA ASP A 344 28.90 -10.54 -35.67
C ASP A 344 28.86 -11.83 -36.51
N ASP A 345 27.82 -12.02 -37.32
CA ASP A 345 27.80 -12.99 -38.40
C ASP A 345 28.63 -12.41 -39.56
N GLY A 346 29.92 -12.29 -39.28
CA GLY A 346 30.97 -12.18 -40.27
C GLY A 346 31.31 -13.56 -40.81
N ASP A 347 31.14 -13.70 -42.13
CA ASP A 347 31.73 -14.69 -43.04
C ASP A 347 30.93 -16.00 -43.30
N GLU A 348 29.91 -15.88 -44.17
CA GLU A 348 29.43 -17.02 -44.97
C GLU A 348 30.49 -17.41 -46.03
N GLY A 349 31.32 -18.41 -45.69
CA GLY A 349 32.02 -19.25 -46.66
C GLY A 349 31.14 -20.44 -47.12
N PRO A 350 31.24 -20.91 -48.37
CA PRO A 350 30.15 -21.62 -49.04
C PRO A 350 30.05 -23.11 -48.66
N SER A 351 28.80 -23.52 -48.42
CA SER A 351 28.18 -24.84 -48.60
C SER A 351 29.09 -26.08 -48.69
N SER A 352 28.90 -27.02 -47.76
CA SER A 352 28.87 -28.44 -48.12
C SER A 352 27.75 -29.18 -47.38
N PHE A 353 26.99 -29.92 -48.18
CA PHE A 353 25.75 -30.61 -47.85
C PHE A 353 26.03 -32.08 -47.41
N LEU A 354 25.39 -32.49 -46.31
CA LEU A 354 24.85 -33.84 -45.97
C LEU A 354 25.79 -34.99 -45.50
N PRO A 355 25.26 -36.10 -44.88
CA PRO A 355 24.16 -36.23 -43.90
C PRO A 355 24.40 -37.25 -42.74
N ILE A 356 23.56 -37.11 -41.69
CA ILE A 356 23.04 -38.05 -40.67
C ILE A 356 23.54 -39.52 -40.64
N GLN A 357 24.07 -39.98 -39.49
CA GLN A 357 23.65 -41.25 -38.86
C GLN A 357 23.91 -41.36 -37.34
N LYS A 358 22.88 -41.84 -36.63
CA LYS A 358 22.83 -42.23 -35.20
C LYS A 358 23.69 -43.46 -34.91
N HIS A 359 24.37 -43.53 -33.75
CA HIS A 359 24.07 -44.49 -32.66
C HIS A 359 25.10 -44.42 -31.51
N VAL A 360 24.61 -44.05 -30.32
CA VAL A 360 24.61 -44.80 -29.04
C VAL A 360 25.90 -45.48 -28.52
N GLU A 361 26.16 -45.16 -27.24
CA GLU A 361 26.75 -45.96 -26.15
C GLU A 361 28.21 -45.72 -25.70
N SER A 362 28.28 -45.08 -24.52
CA SER A 362 28.85 -45.64 -23.28
C SER A 362 30.36 -45.90 -23.21
N SER A 363 31.04 -45.15 -22.31
CA SER A 363 31.85 -45.79 -21.25
C SER A 363 32.31 -44.78 -20.18
N LEU A 364 31.69 -44.94 -19.00
CA LEU A 364 32.26 -44.96 -17.65
C LEU A 364 33.78 -44.70 -17.48
N SER A 365 34.13 -43.79 -16.58
CA SER A 365 34.79 -44.10 -15.27
C SER A 365 35.24 -42.78 -14.60
N ARG A 366 34.78 -42.41 -13.40
CA ARG A 366 35.06 -42.93 -12.03
C ARG A 366 36.17 -42.09 -11.34
N SER A 367 35.72 -41.31 -10.35
CA SER A 367 36.43 -40.57 -9.29
C SER A 367 37.33 -41.48 -8.41
N PRO A 368 37.79 -41.11 -7.18
CA PRO A 368 37.90 -39.80 -6.49
C PRO A 368 39.21 -39.62 -5.66
N ALA A 369 39.42 -38.43 -5.08
CA ALA A 369 40.02 -38.12 -3.76
C ALA A 369 40.43 -36.63 -3.81
N GLY A 370 40.17 -35.74 -2.85
CA GLY A 370 39.83 -35.88 -1.44
C GLY A 370 40.80 -34.95 -0.70
N GLU A 371 40.32 -33.85 -0.11
CA GLU A 371 40.80 -33.30 1.18
C GLU A 371 40.08 -32.00 1.51
N ALA A 372 39.82 -31.85 2.80
CA ALA A 372 39.19 -30.71 3.44
C ALA A 372 40.24 -29.69 3.82
N ASP A 373 39.95 -28.39 3.66
CA ASP A 373 40.71 -27.35 4.34
C ASP A 373 39.83 -26.15 4.75
N LEU A 374 40.26 -25.55 5.85
CA LEU A 374 39.57 -24.55 6.67
C LEU A 374 39.34 -23.22 5.94
N ILE A 375 38.18 -22.59 6.18
CA ILE A 375 37.85 -21.25 5.68
C ILE A 375 38.21 -20.22 6.75
N THR A 376 39.29 -19.47 6.50
CA THR A 376 39.53 -18.14 7.06
C THR A 376 39.01 -17.07 6.10
N ALA A 377 38.44 -16.02 6.67
CA ALA A 377 37.83 -14.90 5.96
C ALA A 377 38.87 -14.04 5.23
N GLU A 378 38.84 -14.06 3.90
CA GLU A 378 39.29 -12.97 3.01
C GLU A 378 38.91 -13.33 1.56
N ASN A 379 38.56 -12.31 0.76
CA ASN A 379 38.13 -12.34 -0.66
C ASN A 379 36.62 -12.35 -0.93
N ALA A 380 35.98 -11.23 -0.59
CA ALA A 380 34.77 -10.76 -1.25
C ALA A 380 35.15 -9.99 -2.53
N GLU A 381 35.54 -10.69 -3.60
CA GLU A 381 35.64 -10.13 -4.96
C GLU A 381 35.87 -11.28 -5.95
N ASN A 382 34.78 -11.94 -6.38
CA ASN A 382 34.66 -12.68 -7.64
C ASN A 382 33.25 -13.27 -7.76
N SER A 383 32.30 -12.44 -8.22
CA SER A 383 30.97 -12.91 -8.62
C SER A 383 31.08 -13.69 -9.94
N SER A 384 30.93 -15.01 -9.84
CA SER A 384 30.73 -15.90 -10.99
C SER A 384 29.39 -15.60 -11.68
N PRO A 385 29.20 -15.94 -12.98
CA PRO A 385 27.95 -15.71 -13.69
C PRO A 385 26.77 -16.46 -13.04
N PRO A 386 25.52 -15.97 -13.20
CA PRO A 386 24.37 -16.56 -12.53
C PRO A 386 24.17 -18.02 -12.96
N SER A 387 24.03 -18.90 -11.98
CA SER A 387 23.80 -20.33 -12.17
C SER A 387 22.50 -20.60 -12.94
N GLN A 388 22.43 -21.74 -13.66
CA GLN A 388 21.26 -22.17 -14.43
C GLN A 388 19.96 -22.27 -13.60
N ALA A 389 20.05 -22.32 -12.28
CA ALA A 389 18.91 -22.26 -11.36
C ALA A 389 18.18 -20.89 -11.42
N ASN A 390 18.92 -19.79 -11.57
CA ASN A 390 18.35 -18.45 -11.71
C ASN A 390 17.58 -18.30 -13.04
N ALA A 391 18.03 -18.96 -14.10
CA ALA A 391 17.35 -18.98 -15.39
C ALA A 391 16.06 -19.80 -15.38
N ALA A 392 15.99 -20.88 -14.58
CA ALA A 392 14.78 -21.69 -14.43
C ALA A 392 13.69 -20.96 -13.64
N VAL A 393 14.05 -20.29 -12.54
CA VAL A 393 13.13 -19.45 -11.76
C VAL A 393 12.70 -18.22 -12.58
N ALA A 394 13.63 -17.60 -13.32
CA ALA A 394 13.31 -16.50 -14.23
C ALA A 394 12.38 -16.93 -15.37
N ARG A 395 12.55 -18.13 -15.95
CA ARG A 395 11.64 -18.69 -16.97
C ARG A 395 10.26 -19.02 -16.41
N GLN A 396 10.18 -19.52 -15.17
CA GLN A 396 8.91 -19.77 -14.50
C GLN A 396 8.15 -18.47 -14.18
N GLN A 397 8.88 -17.37 -13.94
CA GLN A 397 8.32 -16.02 -13.82
C GLN A 397 8.01 -15.35 -15.18
N GLN A 398 8.56 -15.84 -16.29
CA GLN A 398 8.48 -15.17 -17.61
C GLN A 398 7.17 -15.45 -18.37
N GLN A 399 6.41 -16.48 -17.97
CA GLN A 399 5.06 -16.73 -18.50
C GLN A 399 4.02 -16.24 -17.49
N ALA A 400 3.78 -14.93 -17.45
CA ALA A 400 2.70 -14.29 -16.70
C ALA A 400 1.33 -14.80 -17.19
N THR A 401 0.95 -15.99 -16.71
CA THR A 401 -0.31 -16.65 -17.05
C THR A 401 -1.03 -16.94 -15.75
N LEU A 402 -2.13 -16.24 -15.53
CA LEU A 402 -3.00 -16.52 -14.39
C LEU A 402 -3.49 -17.96 -14.47
N THR A 403 -3.37 -18.68 -13.36
CA THR A 403 -3.88 -20.04 -13.22
C THR A 403 -5.39 -20.02 -12.96
N ALA A 404 -6.10 -21.08 -13.35
CA ALA A 404 -7.52 -21.27 -13.01
C ALA A 404 -7.77 -21.11 -11.50
N ASP A 405 -6.87 -21.66 -10.67
CA ASP A 405 -6.88 -21.53 -9.21
C ASP A 405 -6.88 -20.06 -8.73
N THR A 406 -6.14 -19.18 -9.42
CA THR A 406 -6.15 -17.75 -9.07
C THR A 406 -7.53 -17.14 -9.31
N TYR A 407 -8.20 -17.48 -10.42
CA TYR A 407 -9.56 -17.01 -10.70
C TYR A 407 -10.56 -17.54 -9.68
N ASP A 408 -10.48 -18.83 -9.33
CA ASP A 408 -11.34 -19.44 -8.32
C ASP A 408 -11.15 -18.77 -6.95
N GLN A 409 -9.91 -18.43 -6.59
CA GLN A 409 -9.62 -17.68 -5.37
C GLN A 409 -10.21 -16.25 -5.41
N ILE A 410 -10.14 -15.53 -6.54
CA ILE A 410 -10.80 -14.23 -6.70
C ILE A 410 -12.32 -14.38 -6.52
N LEU A 411 -12.94 -15.36 -7.20
CA LEU A 411 -14.38 -15.61 -7.12
C LEU A 411 -14.82 -15.98 -5.70
N TYR A 412 -14.01 -16.76 -4.99
CA TYR A 412 -14.23 -17.08 -3.58
C TYR A 412 -14.23 -15.81 -2.71
N VAL A 413 -13.21 -14.95 -2.83
CA VAL A 413 -13.12 -13.69 -2.07
C VAL A 413 -14.31 -12.77 -2.36
N ILE A 414 -14.76 -12.70 -3.62
CA ILE A 414 -15.97 -11.95 -4.00
C ILE A 414 -17.21 -12.54 -3.34
N SER A 415 -17.36 -13.86 -3.38
CA SER A 415 -18.54 -14.56 -2.85
C SER A 415 -18.70 -14.38 -1.34
N ASP A 416 -17.61 -14.50 -0.59
CA ASP A 416 -17.56 -14.31 0.86
C ASP A 416 -17.90 -12.85 1.23
N TYR A 417 -17.28 -11.89 0.54
CA TYR A 417 -17.56 -10.47 0.74
C TYR A 417 -19.04 -10.15 0.47
N CYS A 418 -19.62 -10.67 -0.61
CA CYS A 418 -21.02 -10.47 -0.97
C CYS A 418 -21.99 -11.10 0.04
N ALA A 419 -21.66 -12.28 0.56
CA ALA A 419 -22.46 -12.91 1.61
C ALA A 419 -22.51 -12.04 2.87
N ARG A 420 -21.35 -11.56 3.32
CA ARG A 420 -21.22 -10.68 4.49
C ARG A 420 -21.96 -9.35 4.32
N GLU A 421 -21.82 -8.68 3.18
CA GLU A 421 -22.53 -7.41 2.93
C GLU A 421 -24.05 -7.57 2.86
N ARG A 422 -24.55 -8.68 2.30
CA ARG A 422 -25.99 -8.97 2.29
C ARG A 422 -26.52 -9.15 3.70
N PHE A 423 -25.78 -9.84 4.57
CA PHE A 423 -26.12 -9.99 5.98
C PHE A 423 -26.11 -8.64 6.71
N HIS A 424 -25.03 -7.86 6.58
CA HIS A 424 -24.94 -6.52 7.18
C HIS A 424 -26.00 -5.55 6.67
N ARG A 425 -26.40 -5.62 5.39
CA ARG A 425 -27.50 -4.82 4.84
C ARG A 425 -28.82 -5.15 5.53
N ARG A 426 -29.13 -6.43 5.73
CA ARG A 426 -30.33 -6.86 6.46
C ARG A 426 -30.32 -6.37 7.90
N LEU A 427 -29.19 -6.51 8.60
CA LEU A 427 -29.04 -6.00 9.96
C LEU A 427 -29.19 -4.47 10.03
N ARG A 428 -28.53 -3.72 9.15
CA ARG A 428 -28.64 -2.26 9.09
C ARG A 428 -30.08 -1.81 8.84
N PHE A 429 -30.80 -2.49 7.95
CA PHE A 429 -32.22 -2.24 7.71
C PHE A 429 -33.02 -2.50 8.99
N PHE A 430 -32.85 -3.65 9.62
CA PHE A 430 -33.52 -3.97 10.89
C PHE A 430 -33.26 -2.90 11.98
N PHE A 431 -32.00 -2.53 12.20
CA PHE A 431 -31.64 -1.51 13.19
C PHE A 431 -32.24 -0.15 12.87
N PHE A 432 -32.28 0.24 11.59
CA PHE A 432 -32.92 1.50 11.17
C PHE A 432 -34.41 1.51 11.53
N PHE A 433 -35.18 0.50 11.13
CA PHE A 433 -36.62 0.43 11.45
C PHE A 433 -36.87 0.29 12.95
N PHE A 434 -36.06 -0.50 13.66
CA PHE A 434 -36.15 -0.62 15.11
C PHE A 434 -35.92 0.74 15.79
N SER A 435 -34.89 1.48 15.38
CA SER A 435 -34.60 2.82 15.93
C SER A 435 -35.73 3.81 15.67
N PHE A 436 -36.37 3.74 14.50
CA PHE A 436 -37.51 4.58 14.15
C PHE A 436 -38.75 4.25 15.01
N LEU A 437 -39.01 2.96 15.27
CA LEU A 437 -40.08 2.53 16.17
C LEU A 437 -39.84 3.00 17.61
N VAL A 438 -38.61 2.88 18.11
CA VAL A 438 -38.23 3.39 19.43
C VAL A 438 -38.44 4.90 19.49
N PHE A 439 -38.03 5.65 18.47
CA PHE A 439 -38.23 7.10 18.39
C PHE A 439 -39.72 7.48 18.44
N ILE A 440 -40.57 6.80 17.66
CA ILE A 440 -42.02 7.01 17.70
C ILE A 440 -42.57 6.70 19.10
N GLY A 441 -42.16 5.59 19.71
CA GLY A 441 -42.57 5.22 21.07
C GLY A 441 -42.19 6.28 22.10
N CYS A 442 -40.98 6.83 22.02
CA CYS A 442 -40.54 7.93 22.88
C CYS A 442 -41.38 9.20 22.67
N MET A 443 -41.69 9.57 21.42
CA MET A 443 -42.53 10.74 21.13
C MET A 443 -43.96 10.59 21.67
N ILE A 444 -44.57 9.41 21.49
CA ILE A 444 -45.90 9.10 22.07
C ILE A 444 -45.83 9.20 23.60
N GLY A 445 -44.80 8.62 24.21
CA GLY A 445 -44.58 8.68 25.66
C GLY A 445 -44.51 10.12 26.19
N VAL A 446 -43.73 10.99 25.53
CA VAL A 446 -43.62 12.41 25.91
C VAL A 446 -44.97 13.12 25.78
N CYS A 447 -45.70 12.93 24.68
CA CYS A 447 -47.01 13.55 24.47
C CYS A 447 -48.03 13.09 25.53
N CYS A 448 -48.11 11.79 25.82
CA CYS A 448 -49.04 11.26 26.81
C CYS A 448 -48.71 11.71 28.24
N LEU A 449 -47.43 11.80 28.60
CA LEU A 449 -47.00 12.27 29.92
C LEU A 449 -47.34 13.74 30.14
N PHE A 450 -47.14 14.59 29.12
CA PHE A 450 -47.40 16.04 29.23
C PHE A 450 -48.89 16.35 29.41
N VAL A 451 -49.76 15.75 28.60
CA VAL A 451 -51.23 15.93 28.72
C VAL A 451 -51.72 15.43 30.08
N SER A 452 -51.18 14.32 30.57
CA SER A 452 -51.56 13.78 31.88
C SER A 452 -51.09 14.66 33.05
N SER A 453 -49.94 15.32 32.94
CA SER A 453 -49.53 16.31 33.97
C SER A 453 -50.38 17.57 33.93
N GLU A 454 -50.73 18.07 32.74
CA GLU A 454 -51.54 19.27 32.58
C GLU A 454 -52.96 19.07 33.11
N LEU A 455 -53.60 17.94 32.81
CA LEU A 455 -54.93 17.61 33.34
C LEU A 455 -54.94 17.46 34.86
N ARG A 456 -53.87 16.89 35.46
CA ARG A 456 -53.76 16.81 36.93
C ARG A 456 -53.63 18.19 37.57
N ALA A 457 -52.80 19.06 37.01
CA ALA A 457 -52.66 20.43 37.48
C ALA A 457 -53.97 21.23 37.33
N LEU A 458 -54.71 21.03 36.23
CA LEU A 458 -56.02 21.65 36.03
C LEU A 458 -57.06 21.15 37.03
N ASN A 459 -57.07 19.86 37.37
CA ASN A 459 -57.98 19.31 38.38
C ASN A 459 -57.67 19.86 39.79
N GLU A 460 -56.38 20.01 40.14
CA GLU A 460 -55.96 20.66 41.40
C GLU A 460 -56.42 22.12 41.44
N PHE A 461 -56.18 22.88 40.36
CA PHE A 461 -56.64 24.27 40.25
C PHE A 461 -58.17 24.39 40.28
N GLU A 462 -58.90 23.50 39.60
CA GLU A 462 -60.36 23.46 39.65
C GLU A 462 -60.87 23.25 41.07
N TRP A 463 -60.23 22.33 41.82
CA TRP A 463 -60.56 22.10 43.22
C TRP A 463 -60.35 23.37 44.07
N GLU A 464 -59.22 24.06 43.90
CA GLU A 464 -58.93 25.33 44.61
C GLU A 464 -59.99 26.40 44.31
N ILE A 465 -60.36 26.60 43.05
CA ILE A 465 -61.37 27.59 42.64
C ILE A 465 -62.76 27.24 43.17
N ARG A 466 -63.15 25.96 43.12
CA ARG A 466 -64.41 25.48 43.69
C ARG A 466 -64.45 25.74 45.20
N ASN A 467 -63.35 25.51 45.90
CA ASN A 467 -63.24 25.75 47.33
C ASN A 467 -63.33 27.26 47.67
N ALA A 468 -62.57 28.11 46.97
CA ALA A 468 -62.63 29.57 47.14
C ALA A 468 -64.04 30.13 46.88
N ARG A 469 -64.71 29.66 45.82
CA ARG A 469 -66.10 30.05 45.49
C ARG A 469 -67.07 29.69 46.62
N ARG A 470 -66.91 28.52 47.25
CA ARG A 470 -67.78 28.10 48.37
C ARG A 470 -67.61 28.96 49.61
N ILE A 471 -66.36 29.33 49.94
CA ILE A 471 -66.06 30.25 51.06
C ILE A 471 -66.79 31.60 50.88
N VAL A 472 -66.75 32.17 49.67
CA VAL A 472 -67.45 33.42 49.35
C VAL A 472 -68.98 33.28 49.47
N LEU A 473 -69.52 32.11 49.13
CA LEU A 473 -70.96 31.83 49.19
C LEU A 473 -71.45 31.39 50.58
N GLY A 474 -70.57 31.27 51.59
CA GLY A 474 -70.94 30.87 52.95
C GLY A 474 -71.37 29.40 53.10
N LEU A 475 -71.02 28.55 52.14
CA LEU A 475 -71.29 27.10 52.16
C LEU A 475 -70.11 26.39 52.87
N GLY A 476 -70.38 25.65 53.96
CA GLY A 476 -69.36 24.92 54.73
C GLY A 476 -68.62 23.83 53.93
N LEU A 477 -67.49 23.35 54.46
CA LEU A 477 -66.65 22.32 53.82
C LEU A 477 -67.30 20.94 53.87
N ASP A 478 -67.51 20.30 52.71
CA ASP A 478 -67.97 18.91 52.63
C ASP A 478 -66.81 17.94 52.88
N ILE A 479 -66.96 17.03 53.85
CA ILE A 479 -66.07 15.87 54.08
C ILE A 479 -66.57 14.62 53.31
N GLU A 480 -67.70 14.68 52.58
CA GLU A 480 -68.42 13.47 52.13
C GLU A 480 -68.58 13.26 50.61
N GLU A 481 -67.58 13.54 49.78
CA GLU A 481 -67.64 13.20 48.33
C GLU A 481 -66.65 12.12 47.86
N GLU A 482 -66.03 11.35 48.76
CA GLU A 482 -65.07 10.30 48.40
C GLU A 482 -65.71 8.89 48.17
N GLN A 483 -67.03 8.72 48.30
CA GLN A 483 -67.70 7.40 48.20
C GLN A 483 -68.59 7.14 46.97
N ARG A 484 -68.56 7.97 45.91
CA ARG A 484 -69.18 7.58 44.63
C ARG A 484 -68.12 7.14 43.62
N SER A 485 -67.83 5.84 43.63
CA SER A 485 -67.15 5.15 42.53
C SER A 485 -67.85 5.39 41.19
N PRO A 486 -67.14 5.60 40.07
CA PRO A 486 -67.73 5.47 38.76
C PRO A 486 -67.85 3.97 38.43
N ASN A 487 -69.08 3.54 38.18
CA ASN A 487 -69.41 2.21 37.66
C ASN A 487 -68.74 2.00 36.27
N PRO A 488 -68.19 0.81 35.95
CA PRO A 488 -67.65 0.52 34.63
C PRO A 488 -68.81 0.20 33.67
N THR A 489 -69.14 1.12 32.77
CA THR A 489 -70.03 0.82 31.63
C THR A 489 -69.30 -0.05 30.60
N GLN A 490 -69.62 -1.34 30.67
CA GLN A 490 -69.89 -2.31 29.60
C GLN A 490 -69.35 -2.06 28.18
N ARG A 491 -68.64 -3.10 27.70
CA ARG A 491 -68.44 -3.45 26.29
C ARG A 491 -69.78 -3.53 25.54
N GLY A 492 -69.80 -2.94 24.34
CA GLY A 492 -70.69 -3.21 23.23
C GLY A 492 -69.94 -2.88 21.95
#